data_AF-A0A3E0N403-F1
#
_entry.id   AF-A0A3E0N403-F1
#
_cell.length_a   1.000
_cell.length_b   1.000
_cell.length_c   1.000
_cell.angle_alpha   90.00
_cell.angle_beta   90.00
_cell.angle_gamma   90.00
#
_symmetry.space_group_name_H-M   'P 1'
#
loop_
_entity.id
_entity.type
_entity.pdbx_description
1 polymer ?
#
loop_
_entity_poly.entity_id
_entity_poly.type
_entity_poly.pdbx_seq_one_letter_code
_entity_poly.pdbx_strand_id
1 'polypeptide(L)'
;MKPFRTPQSAIRILLLLLSLLATHNSQLLLAANVNWIGAAQDVPQITTITIADTWASGDTATITCNNKSVTITCGATMDTPAEVAAGLAEALALTHHDESKLTADMTVNVGGRELGEFWDFDATVSGAVITLTSRVAGVPFTVTTSEVTAGDGTVGSPSTTQAATGKNHFNNAKNWSTGTVPNAGDAIFFRSGDVSVLYNLANTTLDLDLRIGSGYGGSIGLPPVNASVNGREYREYRTRYLALPITATTGNVLHEIGEVSAAAPPGTYYIDLGTNDGANQLLYVWRTRPRSPATGCALHLIGGYLDELNILEGSVDLGTDMTLSTVNVNTLRVGGTGSTAFVVAGFKCNFVGSTPTLEQWGGTTHFGADNSNTIMIYGGTLNLENPDATHGALTIHEGGTVNRYAGAMSAITVYTGGKFDATPGITTFTAGAVNLYRGATFHDPRALGGYGTNGLDFIACEPGEVNLKLPKNKTWTPSSL
;
A
#
# COMPACT_ATOMS: atom_id res chain seq x y z
N MET A 1 -13.67 -45.31 23.87
CA MET A 1 -14.68 -44.26 23.65
C MET A 1 -14.02 -42.92 23.94
N LYS A 2 -13.73 -42.11 22.91
CA LYS A 2 -13.16 -40.76 23.10
C LYS A 2 -14.29 -39.83 23.58
N PRO A 3 -14.09 -39.01 24.63
CA PRO A 3 -15.12 -38.11 25.12
C PRO A 3 -15.36 -37.01 24.08
N PHE A 4 -16.64 -36.82 23.74
CA PHE A 4 -17.11 -35.73 22.88
C PHE A 4 -16.68 -34.38 23.47
N ARG A 5 -16.10 -33.52 22.63
CA ARG A 5 -15.85 -32.11 22.94
C ARG A 5 -17.17 -31.47 23.38
N THR A 6 -17.15 -30.79 24.52
CA THR A 6 -18.33 -30.23 25.17
C THR A 6 -18.97 -29.11 24.33
N PRO A 7 -20.31 -28.99 24.29
CA PRO A 7 -21.03 -27.99 23.49
C PRO A 7 -20.81 -26.52 23.91
N GLN A 8 -19.98 -26.24 24.92
CA GLN A 8 -19.73 -24.89 25.42
C GLN A 8 -18.95 -24.01 24.44
N SER A 9 -18.08 -24.58 23.59
CA SER A 9 -17.28 -23.80 22.63
C SER A 9 -18.14 -23.24 21.50
N ALA A 10 -19.10 -24.02 20.99
CA ALA A 10 -20.02 -23.58 19.94
C ALA A 10 -20.98 -22.49 20.44
N ILE A 11 -21.44 -22.60 21.69
CA ILE A 11 -22.31 -21.60 22.34
C ILE A 11 -21.57 -20.26 22.53
N ARG A 12 -20.27 -20.28 22.88
CA ARG A 12 -19.48 -19.05 23.00
C ARG A 12 -19.27 -18.35 21.66
N ILE A 13 -19.01 -19.09 20.58
CA ILE A 13 -18.85 -18.52 19.23
C ILE A 13 -20.18 -17.89 18.76
N LEU A 14 -21.31 -18.55 19.00
CA LEU A 14 -22.63 -18.04 18.62
C LEU A 14 -23.03 -16.79 19.42
N LEU A 15 -22.71 -16.74 20.72
CA LEU A 15 -22.92 -15.55 21.55
C LEU A 15 -22.01 -14.38 21.17
N LEU A 16 -20.75 -14.66 20.78
CA LEU A 16 -19.85 -13.64 20.26
C LEU A 16 -20.42 -13.03 18.97
N LEU A 17 -20.85 -13.88 18.03
CA LEU A 17 -21.49 -13.46 16.78
C LEU A 17 -22.77 -12.64 17.02
N LEU A 18 -23.67 -13.08 17.92
CA LEU A 18 -24.88 -12.31 18.24
C LEU A 18 -24.57 -10.96 18.89
N SER A 19 -23.57 -10.90 19.78
CA SER A 19 -23.17 -9.64 20.41
C SER A 19 -22.55 -8.66 19.41
N LEU A 20 -21.74 -9.18 18.48
CA LEU A 20 -21.15 -8.42 17.37
C LEU A 20 -22.24 -7.86 16.45
N LEU A 21 -23.24 -8.68 16.10
CA LEU A 21 -24.40 -8.29 15.30
C LEU A 21 -25.25 -7.22 16.01
N ALA A 22 -25.41 -7.30 17.33
CA ALA A 22 -26.20 -6.33 18.09
C ALA A 22 -25.54 -4.95 18.18
N THR A 23 -24.23 -4.88 18.46
CA THR A 23 -23.48 -3.61 18.50
C THR A 23 -23.32 -3.00 17.11
N HIS A 24 -23.07 -3.80 16.07
CA HIS A 24 -23.03 -3.30 14.69
C HIS A 24 -24.38 -2.73 14.24
N ASN A 25 -25.50 -3.40 14.56
CA ASN A 25 -26.83 -2.93 14.16
C ASN A 25 -27.25 -1.62 14.85
N SER A 26 -26.78 -1.33 16.06
CA SER A 26 -27.07 -0.07 16.75
C SER A 26 -26.33 1.15 16.17
N GLN A 27 -25.16 0.97 15.54
CA GLN A 27 -24.43 2.06 14.88
C GLN A 27 -24.85 2.24 13.41
N LEU A 28 -25.29 1.16 12.75
CA LEU A 28 -25.91 1.20 11.41
C LEU A 28 -27.22 2.01 11.33
N LEU A 29 -27.86 2.33 12.47
CA LEU A 29 -29.11 3.11 12.49
C LEU A 29 -28.90 4.64 12.33
N LEU A 30 -27.65 5.13 12.35
CA LEU A 30 -27.31 6.55 12.12
C LEU A 30 -26.41 6.79 10.88
N ALA A 31 -25.84 5.73 10.29
CA ALA A 31 -24.96 5.79 9.14
C ALA A 31 -25.75 5.88 7.82
N ALA A 32 -25.45 6.86 6.95
CA ALA A 32 -25.97 6.82 5.59
C ALA A 32 -25.11 5.87 4.74
N ASN A 33 -25.78 5.03 3.94
CA ASN A 33 -25.09 4.22 2.94
C ASN A 33 -24.89 5.07 1.67
N VAL A 34 -23.63 5.40 1.36
CA VAL A 34 -23.28 6.27 0.24
C VAL A 34 -22.54 5.45 -0.82
N ASN A 35 -23.10 5.36 -2.03
CA ASN A 35 -22.49 4.59 -3.11
C ASN A 35 -21.66 5.50 -4.02
N TRP A 36 -20.47 5.05 -4.39
CA TRP A 36 -19.68 5.67 -5.43
C TRP A 36 -20.32 5.42 -6.79
N ILE A 37 -20.57 6.51 -7.54
CA ILE A 37 -21.18 6.48 -8.87
C ILE A 37 -20.31 7.15 -9.95
N GLY A 38 -19.32 7.96 -9.56
CA GLY A 38 -18.38 8.57 -10.52
C GLY A 38 -19.06 9.42 -11.61
N ALA A 39 -20.11 10.17 -11.27
CA ALA A 39 -20.96 10.86 -12.25
C ALA A 39 -20.59 12.35 -12.49
N ALA A 40 -19.57 12.87 -11.81
CA ALA A 40 -19.14 14.26 -11.99
C ALA A 40 -18.55 14.50 -13.40
N GLN A 41 -18.84 15.66 -13.97
CA GLN A 41 -18.25 16.08 -15.24
C GLN A 41 -16.78 16.46 -15.03
N ASP A 42 -15.92 16.00 -15.93
CA ASP A 42 -14.50 16.29 -15.93
C ASP A 42 -14.24 17.77 -16.28
N VAL A 43 -13.43 18.44 -15.47
CA VAL A 43 -13.08 19.86 -15.56
C VAL A 43 -11.55 19.97 -15.54
N PRO A 44 -10.92 20.62 -16.54
CA PRO A 44 -9.48 20.76 -16.56
C PRO A 44 -8.98 21.73 -15.48
N GLN A 45 -7.79 21.48 -14.95
CA GLN A 45 -7.07 22.47 -14.17
C GLN A 45 -6.49 23.55 -15.08
N ILE A 46 -6.59 24.81 -14.67
CA ILE A 46 -5.91 25.95 -15.30
C ILE A 46 -5.07 26.64 -14.23
N THR A 47 -3.79 26.81 -14.53
CA THR A 47 -2.81 27.47 -13.67
C THR A 47 -2.11 28.56 -14.48
N THR A 48 -2.04 29.77 -13.95
CA THR A 48 -1.33 30.89 -14.59
C THR A 48 -0.02 31.19 -13.88
N ILE A 49 0.98 31.63 -14.64
CA ILE A 49 2.28 32.10 -14.16
C ILE A 49 2.52 33.44 -14.85
N THR A 50 2.77 34.49 -14.07
CA THR A 50 3.04 35.83 -14.60
C THR A 50 4.54 36.09 -14.55
N ILE A 51 5.14 36.42 -15.68
CA ILE A 51 6.50 36.94 -15.76
C ILE A 51 6.43 38.45 -15.58
N ALA A 52 7.35 39.03 -14.82
CA ALA A 52 7.43 40.46 -14.58
C ALA A 52 8.86 40.97 -14.69
N ASP A 53 8.97 42.30 -14.65
CA ASP A 53 10.21 43.07 -14.55
C ASP A 53 11.19 42.86 -15.71
N THR A 54 12.43 43.35 -15.60
CA THR A 54 13.37 43.35 -16.73
C THR A 54 14.28 42.15 -16.66
N TRP A 55 14.40 41.44 -17.77
CA TRP A 55 15.25 40.26 -17.88
C TRP A 55 16.55 40.62 -18.59
N ALA A 56 17.66 40.07 -18.11
CA ALA A 56 18.99 40.29 -18.67
C ALA A 56 19.56 38.99 -19.26
N SER A 57 20.57 39.14 -20.11
CA SER A 57 21.31 38.00 -20.64
C SER A 57 21.96 37.18 -19.52
N GLY A 58 21.76 35.86 -19.54
CA GLY A 58 22.21 34.94 -18.50
C GLY A 58 21.17 34.66 -17.41
N ASP A 59 20.09 35.45 -17.34
CA ASP A 59 18.99 35.17 -16.41
C ASP A 59 18.28 33.87 -16.79
N THR A 60 17.78 33.15 -15.78
CA THR A 60 17.07 31.87 -15.98
C THR A 60 15.68 31.89 -15.40
N ALA A 61 14.74 31.29 -16.13
CA ALA A 61 13.38 31.04 -15.67
C ALA A 61 13.13 29.53 -15.69
N THR A 62 12.60 28.99 -14.58
CA THR A 62 12.43 27.55 -14.39
C THR A 62 11.01 27.20 -13.99
N ILE A 63 10.44 26.17 -14.63
CA ILE A 63 9.24 25.47 -14.17
C ILE A 63 9.63 24.05 -13.76
N THR A 64 9.25 23.66 -12.55
CA THR A 64 9.52 22.34 -11.98
C THR A 64 8.24 21.57 -11.75
N CYS A 65 8.19 20.31 -12.18
CA CYS A 65 7.15 19.35 -11.86
C CYS A 65 7.84 18.06 -11.37
N ASN A 66 7.41 17.51 -10.23
CA ASN A 66 7.96 16.27 -9.68
C ASN A 66 9.51 16.25 -9.59
N ASN A 67 10.11 17.34 -9.11
CA ASN A 67 11.57 17.53 -9.01
C ASN A 67 12.32 17.46 -10.36
N LYS A 68 11.62 17.54 -11.50
CA LYS A 68 12.23 17.74 -12.82
C LYS A 68 11.90 19.12 -13.34
N SER A 69 12.87 19.75 -13.99
CA SER A 69 12.83 21.17 -14.32
C SER A 69 13.08 21.40 -15.80
N VAL A 70 12.24 22.25 -16.39
CA VAL A 70 12.50 22.91 -17.67
C VAL A 70 12.96 24.32 -17.35
N THR A 71 14.17 24.64 -17.76
CA THR A 71 14.84 25.91 -17.51
C THR A 71 15.24 26.52 -18.84
N ILE A 72 14.83 27.76 -19.06
CA ILE A 72 15.31 28.58 -20.17
C ILE A 72 16.31 29.60 -19.65
N THR A 73 17.33 29.90 -20.45
CA THR A 73 18.31 30.97 -20.17
C THR A 73 18.15 32.06 -21.21
N CYS A 74 18.02 33.30 -20.76
CA CYS A 74 17.85 34.47 -21.62
C CYS A 74 19.17 34.80 -22.32
N GLY A 75 19.15 34.98 -23.64
CA GLY A 75 20.29 35.42 -24.44
C GLY A 75 20.41 36.94 -24.49
N ALA A 76 21.18 37.45 -25.45
CA ALA A 76 21.62 38.84 -25.46
C ALA A 76 20.52 39.84 -25.88
N THR A 77 19.51 39.35 -26.61
CA THR A 77 18.46 40.20 -27.21
C THR A 77 17.12 40.08 -26.48
N MET A 78 17.12 39.52 -25.28
CA MET A 78 15.90 39.30 -24.49
C MET A 78 15.81 40.28 -23.35
N ASP A 79 14.80 41.14 -23.39
CA ASP A 79 14.61 42.17 -22.36
C ASP A 79 13.16 42.27 -21.87
N THR A 80 12.19 41.57 -22.48
CA THR A 80 10.78 41.68 -22.09
C THR A 80 10.22 40.44 -21.38
N PRO A 81 9.34 40.62 -20.37
CA PRO A 81 8.57 39.54 -19.76
C PRO A 81 7.76 38.68 -20.75
N ALA A 82 7.29 39.29 -21.85
CA ALA A 82 6.47 38.59 -22.84
C ALA A 82 7.30 37.59 -23.65
N GLU A 83 8.53 37.95 -24.02
CA GLU A 83 9.42 37.03 -24.72
C GLU A 83 9.90 35.90 -23.80
N VAL A 84 10.18 36.20 -22.53
CA VAL A 84 10.52 35.17 -21.53
C VAL A 84 9.36 34.19 -21.32
N ALA A 85 8.13 34.71 -21.22
CA ALA A 85 6.93 33.90 -21.13
C ALA A 85 6.72 33.01 -22.37
N ALA A 86 6.95 33.56 -23.57
CA ALA A 86 6.84 32.83 -24.82
C ALA A 86 7.87 31.70 -24.92
N GLY A 87 9.14 32.00 -24.68
CA GLY A 87 10.21 31.01 -24.76
C GLY A 87 10.07 29.89 -23.73
N LEU A 88 9.59 30.20 -22.51
CA LEU A 88 9.29 29.17 -21.52
C LEU A 88 8.10 28.29 -21.96
N ALA A 89 7.03 28.88 -22.50
CA ALA A 89 5.89 28.10 -23.03
C ALA A 89 6.31 27.19 -24.20
N GLU A 90 7.20 27.65 -25.08
CA GLU A 90 7.75 26.87 -26.19
C GLU A 90 8.66 25.75 -25.70
N ALA A 91 9.56 26.03 -24.75
CA ALA A 91 10.41 25.03 -24.11
C ALA A 91 9.60 23.87 -23.51
N LEU A 92 8.48 24.18 -22.86
CA LEU A 92 7.54 23.17 -22.34
C LEU A 92 6.87 22.33 -23.45
N ALA A 93 6.69 22.90 -24.63
CA ALA A 93 6.08 22.24 -25.77
C ALA A 93 7.06 21.38 -26.59
N LEU A 94 8.38 21.57 -26.42
CA LEU A 94 9.40 20.83 -27.17
C LEU A 94 9.35 19.31 -26.92
N THR A 95 9.41 18.55 -28.02
CA THR A 95 9.48 17.07 -28.01
C THR A 95 10.85 16.50 -27.69
N HIS A 96 11.86 17.32 -27.89
CA HIS A 96 13.28 17.06 -27.64
C HIS A 96 13.98 18.42 -27.48
N HIS A 97 15.13 18.42 -26.83
CA HIS A 97 16.01 19.57 -26.69
C HIS A 97 16.40 20.11 -28.08
N ASP A 98 15.79 21.24 -28.46
CA ASP A 98 15.99 21.91 -29.74
C ASP A 98 15.80 23.43 -29.57
N GLU A 99 16.91 24.13 -29.33
CA GLU A 99 16.96 25.59 -29.15
C GLU A 99 16.49 26.34 -30.41
N SER A 100 16.57 25.72 -31.60
CA SER A 100 16.14 26.35 -32.86
C SER A 100 14.64 26.59 -32.96
N LYS A 101 13.88 26.08 -31.99
CA LYS A 101 12.41 26.21 -31.89
C LYS A 101 11.96 27.26 -30.89
N LEU A 102 12.87 27.92 -30.19
CA LEU A 102 12.56 28.99 -29.26
C LEU A 102 12.48 30.34 -30.00
N THR A 103 11.48 31.13 -29.67
CA THR A 103 11.22 32.47 -30.19
C THR A 103 12.04 33.47 -29.39
N ALA A 104 13.36 33.36 -29.49
CA ALA A 104 14.37 34.36 -29.11
C ALA A 104 15.75 33.70 -29.11
N ASP A 105 16.79 34.51 -28.90
CA ASP A 105 18.11 34.02 -28.48
C ASP A 105 17.98 33.44 -27.06
N MET A 106 17.53 32.19 -26.94
CA MET A 106 17.42 31.45 -25.68
C MET A 106 18.09 30.09 -25.80
N THR A 107 18.55 29.58 -24.66
CA THR A 107 18.90 28.17 -24.51
C THR A 107 17.92 27.49 -23.56
N VAL A 108 17.81 26.17 -23.66
CA VAL A 108 16.94 25.35 -22.80
C VAL A 108 17.73 24.16 -22.29
N ASN A 109 17.50 23.71 -21.06
CA ASN A 109 18.20 22.52 -20.54
C ASN A 109 17.64 21.19 -21.09
N VAL A 110 16.33 21.11 -21.35
CA VAL A 110 15.63 19.91 -21.82
C VAL A 110 14.30 20.30 -22.47
N GLY A 111 13.84 19.55 -23.47
CA GLY A 111 12.48 19.73 -24.00
C GLY A 111 11.44 19.23 -22.99
N GLY A 112 10.40 20.01 -22.70
CA GLY A 112 9.42 19.66 -21.68
C GLY A 112 8.76 18.29 -21.92
N ARG A 113 8.47 17.94 -23.17
CA ARG A 113 7.86 16.63 -23.51
C ARG A 113 8.86 15.47 -23.50
N GLU A 114 10.13 15.70 -23.17
CA GLU A 114 11.03 14.62 -22.80
C GLU A 114 10.68 14.06 -21.41
N LEU A 115 10.10 14.91 -20.56
CA LEU A 115 9.72 14.58 -19.19
C LEU A 115 8.27 14.10 -19.14
N GLY A 116 8.03 12.90 -18.60
CA GLY A 116 6.71 12.26 -18.59
C GLY A 116 5.62 13.10 -17.90
N GLU A 117 5.94 13.71 -16.77
CA GLU A 117 5.02 14.53 -15.96
C GLU A 117 4.62 15.86 -16.64
N PHE A 118 5.45 16.38 -17.55
CA PHE A 118 5.14 17.58 -18.34
C PHE A 118 4.19 17.28 -19.51
N TRP A 119 3.85 16.01 -19.77
CA TRP A 119 2.78 15.66 -20.71
C TRP A 119 1.38 15.91 -20.16
N ASP A 120 1.23 16.18 -18.87
CA ASP A 120 -0.09 16.31 -18.25
C ASP A 120 -0.72 17.69 -18.45
N PHE A 121 0.03 18.67 -18.97
CA PHE A 121 -0.48 20.01 -19.26
C PHE A 121 0.07 20.60 -20.57
N ASP A 122 -0.65 21.56 -21.13
CA ASP A 122 -0.24 22.42 -22.24
C ASP A 122 0.04 23.83 -21.75
N ALA A 123 1.06 24.46 -22.33
CA ALA A 123 1.39 25.86 -22.07
C ALA A 123 0.94 26.72 -23.25
N THR A 124 0.24 27.80 -22.97
CA THR A 124 -0.08 28.88 -23.91
C THR A 124 0.34 30.20 -23.30
N VAL A 125 0.59 31.23 -24.12
CA VAL A 125 1.03 32.54 -23.64
C VAL A 125 0.11 33.64 -24.13
N SER A 126 -0.11 34.65 -23.28
CA SER A 126 -0.77 35.90 -23.64
C SER A 126 -0.05 37.06 -22.94
N GLY A 127 0.77 37.80 -23.69
CA GLY A 127 1.66 38.81 -23.11
C GLY A 127 2.67 38.15 -22.16
N ALA A 128 2.79 38.67 -20.94
CA ALA A 128 3.68 38.14 -19.92
C ALA A 128 3.09 36.99 -19.08
N VAL A 129 1.90 36.48 -19.44
CA VAL A 129 1.21 35.44 -18.67
C VAL A 129 1.25 34.12 -19.42
N ILE A 130 1.85 33.12 -18.79
CA ILE A 130 1.81 31.72 -19.22
C ILE A 130 0.58 31.09 -18.59
N THR A 131 -0.25 30.44 -19.41
CA THR A 131 -1.40 29.65 -18.97
C THR A 131 -1.12 28.17 -19.21
N LEU A 132 -0.98 27.42 -18.12
CA LEU A 132 -0.88 25.98 -18.11
C LEU A 132 -2.28 25.36 -17.97
N THR A 133 -2.68 24.52 -18.92
CA THR A 133 -3.98 23.84 -18.92
C THR A 133 -3.78 22.34 -18.90
N SER A 134 -4.44 21.62 -18.00
CA SER A 134 -4.37 20.16 -17.96
C SER A 134 -4.85 19.57 -19.30
N ARG A 135 -4.06 18.67 -19.88
CA ARG A 135 -4.39 18.00 -21.15
C ARG A 135 -5.59 17.07 -21.03
N VAL A 136 -5.79 16.50 -19.85
CA VAL A 136 -6.90 15.62 -19.55
C VAL A 136 -7.77 16.29 -18.51
N ALA A 137 -8.99 16.66 -18.89
CA ALA A 137 -9.94 17.21 -17.94
C ALA A 137 -10.12 16.25 -16.75
N GLY A 138 -10.16 16.79 -15.52
CA GLY A 138 -10.21 16.00 -14.30
C GLY A 138 -8.87 15.44 -13.81
N VAL A 139 -7.74 15.70 -14.50
CA VAL A 139 -6.41 15.33 -14.00
C VAL A 139 -5.70 16.57 -13.43
N PRO A 140 -5.39 16.59 -12.12
CA PRO A 140 -4.65 17.69 -11.51
C PRO A 140 -3.15 17.62 -11.84
N PHE A 141 -2.47 18.77 -11.76
CA PHE A 141 -1.01 18.83 -11.81
C PHE A 141 -0.48 19.86 -10.80
N THR A 142 0.81 19.76 -10.48
CA THR A 142 1.47 20.68 -9.56
C THR A 142 2.78 21.10 -10.18
N VAL A 143 3.00 22.41 -10.25
CA VAL A 143 4.25 23.00 -10.70
C VAL A 143 4.72 24.00 -9.66
N THR A 144 6.03 24.19 -9.60
CA THR A 144 6.66 25.32 -8.90
C THR A 144 7.51 26.10 -9.90
N THR A 145 7.77 27.36 -9.61
CA THR A 145 8.63 28.22 -10.41
C THR A 145 9.83 28.68 -9.60
N SER A 146 10.90 29.04 -10.30
CA SER A 146 12.04 29.73 -9.72
C SER A 146 12.80 30.48 -10.81
N GLU A 147 13.56 31.48 -10.39
CA GLU A 147 14.43 32.27 -11.25
C GLU A 147 15.83 32.43 -10.65
N VAL A 148 16.79 32.69 -11.53
CA VAL A 148 18.09 33.24 -11.16
C VAL A 148 18.32 34.42 -12.07
N THR A 149 18.37 35.62 -11.50
CA THR A 149 18.57 36.86 -12.25
C THR A 149 19.76 37.66 -11.70
N ALA A 150 20.48 38.32 -12.59
CA ALA A 150 21.44 39.38 -12.23
C ALA A 150 20.78 40.77 -12.14
N GLY A 151 19.54 40.89 -12.61
CA GLY A 151 18.68 42.09 -12.60
C GLY A 151 17.50 41.98 -11.63
N ASP A 152 16.31 42.40 -12.09
CA ASP A 152 15.05 42.40 -11.33
C ASP A 152 13.98 41.46 -11.90
N GLY A 153 14.31 40.64 -12.91
CA GLY A 153 13.39 39.70 -13.55
C GLY A 153 12.73 38.75 -12.56
N THR A 154 11.40 38.63 -12.63
CA THR A 154 10.60 37.86 -11.68
C THR A 154 9.77 36.78 -12.39
N VAL A 155 9.81 35.54 -11.88
CA VAL A 155 8.85 34.48 -12.26
C VAL A 155 7.82 34.34 -11.14
N GLY A 156 6.59 34.79 -11.38
CA GLY A 156 5.53 34.71 -10.39
C GLY A 156 5.22 33.28 -9.95
N SER A 157 4.75 33.13 -8.72
CA SER A 157 4.27 31.85 -8.21
C SER A 157 3.09 31.34 -9.05
N PRO A 158 2.99 30.02 -9.34
CA PRO A 158 1.86 29.46 -10.06
C PRO A 158 0.54 29.70 -9.30
N SER A 159 -0.47 30.20 -9.99
CA SER A 159 -1.80 30.49 -9.44
C SER A 159 -2.87 29.64 -10.14
N THR A 160 -3.49 28.73 -9.40
CA THR A 160 -4.57 27.89 -9.95
C THR A 160 -5.86 28.69 -10.04
N THR A 161 -6.21 29.14 -11.25
CA THR A 161 -7.44 29.89 -11.54
C THR A 161 -8.65 28.98 -11.69
N GLN A 162 -8.44 27.71 -12.01
CA GLN A 162 -9.47 26.68 -12.09
C GLN A 162 -8.90 25.35 -11.60
N ALA A 163 -9.47 24.78 -10.53
CA ALA A 163 -9.04 23.48 -10.03
C ALA A 163 -9.57 22.33 -10.90
N ALA A 164 -8.77 21.27 -11.07
CA ALA A 164 -9.28 20.03 -11.64
C ALA A 164 -10.36 19.42 -10.73
N THR A 165 -11.44 18.97 -11.34
CA THR A 165 -12.44 18.10 -10.70
C THR A 165 -13.05 17.19 -11.76
N GLY A 166 -13.74 16.13 -11.36
CA GLY A 166 -14.29 15.19 -12.32
C GLY A 166 -14.71 13.88 -11.69
N LYS A 167 -15.03 12.92 -12.55
CA LYS A 167 -15.54 11.60 -12.19
C LYS A 167 -14.60 10.81 -11.28
N ASN A 168 -13.30 11.13 -11.30
CA ASN A 168 -12.28 10.45 -10.51
C ASN A 168 -11.93 11.15 -9.18
N HIS A 169 -12.65 12.21 -8.78
CA HIS A 169 -12.39 12.98 -7.56
C HIS A 169 -13.24 12.52 -6.38
N PHE A 170 -12.61 12.02 -5.32
CA PHE A 170 -13.30 11.52 -4.13
C PHE A 170 -14.17 12.60 -3.45
N ASN A 171 -13.66 13.82 -3.37
CA ASN A 171 -14.34 14.94 -2.72
C ASN A 171 -15.41 15.66 -3.58
N ASN A 172 -15.76 15.13 -4.75
CA ASN A 172 -16.83 15.72 -5.56
C ASN A 172 -18.18 15.08 -5.21
N ALA A 173 -19.08 15.90 -4.68
CA ALA A 173 -20.41 15.47 -4.22
C ALA A 173 -21.24 14.76 -5.31
N LYS A 174 -21.05 15.08 -6.59
CA LYS A 174 -21.74 14.43 -7.73
C LYS A 174 -21.26 12.99 -7.98
N ASN A 175 -20.13 12.59 -7.43
CA ASN A 175 -19.65 11.20 -7.53
C ASN A 175 -20.29 10.25 -6.52
N TRP A 176 -21.20 10.75 -5.69
CA TRP A 176 -21.86 9.99 -4.63
C TRP A 176 -23.36 9.94 -4.83
N SER A 177 -23.97 8.79 -4.54
CA SER A 177 -25.39 8.53 -4.78
C SER A 177 -26.34 9.47 -4.02
N THR A 178 -25.88 10.08 -2.94
CA THR A 178 -26.65 11.05 -2.13
C THR A 178 -26.49 12.50 -2.64
N GLY A 179 -25.60 12.75 -3.60
CA GLY A 179 -25.25 14.11 -4.02
C GLY A 179 -24.46 14.89 -2.97
N THR A 180 -23.87 14.20 -1.98
CA THR A 180 -23.03 14.76 -0.91
C THR A 180 -21.79 13.90 -0.73
N VAL A 181 -20.67 14.51 -0.35
CA VAL A 181 -19.46 13.75 0.05
C VAL A 181 -19.75 13.01 1.37
N PRO A 182 -19.29 11.76 1.54
CA PRO A 182 -19.42 11.02 2.79
C PRO A 182 -18.82 11.78 3.97
N ASN A 183 -19.47 11.68 5.13
CA ASN A 183 -19.02 12.24 6.41
C ASN A 183 -18.62 11.13 7.38
N ALA A 184 -18.09 11.52 8.54
CA ALA A 184 -17.83 10.58 9.62
C ALA A 184 -19.13 9.87 10.06
N GLY A 185 -19.05 8.56 10.27
CA GLY A 185 -20.16 7.66 10.59
C GLY A 185 -20.87 7.08 9.37
N ASP A 186 -20.61 7.56 8.14
CA ASP A 186 -21.19 6.97 6.94
C ASP A 186 -20.55 5.62 6.59
N ALA A 187 -21.24 4.83 5.77
CA ALA A 187 -20.68 3.66 5.13
C ALA A 187 -20.57 3.91 3.62
N ILE A 188 -19.36 3.82 3.08
CA ILE A 188 -19.11 4.02 1.64
C ILE A 188 -19.02 2.70 0.90
N PHE A 189 -19.65 2.66 -0.26
CA PHE A 189 -19.80 1.45 -1.06
C PHE A 189 -19.31 1.65 -2.48
N PHE A 190 -18.39 0.79 -2.89
CA PHE A 190 -17.94 0.61 -4.27
C PHE A 190 -18.49 -0.72 -4.78
N ARG A 191 -19.76 -0.75 -5.22
CA ARG A 191 -20.46 -2.02 -5.56
C ARG A 191 -20.45 -2.36 -7.04
N SER A 192 -20.46 -1.35 -7.90
CA SER A 192 -20.64 -1.50 -9.35
C SER A 192 -19.97 -0.35 -10.11
N GLY A 193 -19.70 -0.58 -11.39
CA GLY A 193 -19.11 0.42 -12.28
C GLY A 193 -17.59 0.32 -12.33
N ASP A 194 -16.99 1.08 -13.23
CA ASP A 194 -15.57 1.03 -13.59
C ASP A 194 -14.85 2.37 -13.42
N VAL A 195 -15.55 3.38 -12.87
CA VAL A 195 -14.97 4.70 -12.63
C VAL A 195 -14.07 4.68 -11.40
N SER A 196 -12.76 4.76 -11.62
CA SER A 196 -11.75 4.81 -10.55
C SER A 196 -11.85 6.05 -9.65
N VAL A 197 -11.39 5.94 -8.40
CA VAL A 197 -11.17 7.07 -7.49
C VAL A 197 -9.68 7.38 -7.48
N LEU A 198 -9.24 8.51 -8.05
CA LEU A 198 -7.82 8.78 -8.29
C LEU A 198 -7.31 10.05 -7.62
N TYR A 199 -8.17 11.03 -7.38
CA TYR A 199 -7.75 12.37 -6.95
C TYR A 199 -8.55 12.88 -5.74
N ASN A 200 -7.96 13.87 -5.06
CA ASN A 200 -8.46 14.40 -3.78
C ASN A 200 -8.70 13.30 -2.74
N LEU A 201 -7.70 12.43 -2.61
CA LEU A 201 -7.72 11.23 -1.79
C LEU A 201 -7.37 11.47 -0.32
N ALA A 202 -6.83 12.64 0.00
CA ALA A 202 -6.50 13.01 1.36
C ALA A 202 -7.77 13.42 2.12
N ASN A 203 -8.11 12.69 3.17
CA ASN A 203 -9.12 13.06 4.14
C ASN A 203 -8.51 12.92 5.53
N THR A 204 -8.74 13.88 6.42
CA THR A 204 -8.13 13.89 7.76
C THR A 204 -9.11 13.58 8.89
N THR A 205 -10.40 13.45 8.58
CA THR A 205 -11.47 13.38 9.60
C THR A 205 -12.59 12.37 9.26
N LEU A 206 -12.38 11.49 8.28
CA LEU A 206 -13.40 10.52 7.85
C LEU A 206 -13.24 9.20 8.59
N ASP A 207 -14.00 9.07 9.68
CA ASP A 207 -14.23 7.78 10.33
C ASP A 207 -15.42 7.08 9.65
N LEU A 208 -15.17 6.13 8.75
CA LEU A 208 -16.21 5.51 7.92
C LEU A 208 -15.97 4.02 7.66
N ASP A 209 -17.04 3.28 7.39
CA ASP A 209 -16.97 1.90 6.89
C ASP A 209 -16.64 1.92 5.39
N LEU A 210 -15.66 1.12 4.95
CA LEU A 210 -15.30 0.97 3.53
C LEU A 210 -15.74 -0.40 3.04
N ARG A 211 -16.54 -0.44 1.97
CA ARG A 211 -16.94 -1.71 1.35
C ARG A 211 -16.73 -1.69 -0.16
N ILE A 212 -15.86 -2.58 -0.64
CA ILE A 212 -15.58 -2.76 -2.07
C ILE A 212 -16.17 -4.10 -2.50
N GLY A 213 -17.25 -4.05 -3.27
CA GLY A 213 -17.94 -5.22 -3.80
C GLY A 213 -17.26 -5.79 -5.04
N SER A 214 -17.63 -7.03 -5.39
CA SER A 214 -17.08 -7.77 -6.52
C SER A 214 -17.39 -7.15 -7.89
N GLY A 215 -18.48 -6.39 -7.98
CA GLY A 215 -18.94 -5.72 -9.21
C GLY A 215 -18.21 -4.42 -9.54
N TYR A 216 -17.34 -3.91 -8.65
CA TYR A 216 -16.58 -2.69 -8.90
C TYR A 216 -15.30 -2.98 -9.68
N GLY A 217 -15.23 -2.49 -10.91
CA GLY A 217 -14.11 -2.63 -11.83
C GLY A 217 -13.08 -1.51 -11.75
N GLY A 218 -13.39 -0.40 -11.07
CA GLY A 218 -12.47 0.74 -10.94
C GLY A 218 -11.32 0.47 -9.97
N SER A 219 -10.30 1.33 -10.01
CA SER A 219 -9.22 1.36 -9.02
C SER A 219 -9.50 2.41 -7.94
N ILE A 220 -8.80 2.33 -6.82
CA ILE A 220 -8.77 3.37 -5.78
C ILE A 220 -7.31 3.73 -5.54
N GLY A 221 -6.99 5.00 -5.70
CA GLY A 221 -5.63 5.50 -5.58
C GLY A 221 -4.82 5.45 -6.87
N LEU A 222 -3.58 5.91 -6.78
CA LEU A 222 -2.64 6.01 -7.88
C LEU A 222 -1.42 5.08 -7.66
N PRO A 223 -0.92 4.41 -8.71
CA PRO A 223 0.27 3.57 -8.60
C PRO A 223 1.54 4.39 -8.33
N PRO A 224 2.64 3.74 -7.87
CA PRO A 224 3.94 4.39 -7.69
C PRO A 224 4.53 4.97 -8.98
N VAL A 225 4.21 4.34 -10.12
CA VAL A 225 4.64 4.77 -11.46
C VAL A 225 3.38 4.91 -12.30
N ASN A 226 3.16 6.09 -12.84
CA ASN A 226 2.08 6.38 -13.77
C ASN A 226 2.60 6.53 -15.19
N ALA A 227 1.69 6.43 -16.15
CA ALA A 227 1.97 6.74 -17.54
C ALA A 227 1.25 8.04 -17.91
N SER A 228 1.96 8.92 -18.60
CA SER A 228 1.36 10.12 -19.17
C SER A 228 0.40 9.78 -20.31
N VAL A 229 -0.31 10.78 -20.81
CA VAL A 229 -1.22 10.64 -21.96
C VAL A 229 -0.57 10.05 -23.21
N ASN A 230 0.76 10.13 -23.33
CA ASN A 230 1.52 9.58 -24.46
C ASN A 230 2.28 8.30 -24.09
N GLY A 231 1.91 7.65 -22.97
CA GLY A 231 2.51 6.39 -22.52
C GLY A 231 3.91 6.52 -21.93
N ARG A 232 4.40 7.73 -21.62
CA ARG A 232 5.69 7.91 -20.93
C ARG A 232 5.51 7.69 -19.44
N GLU A 233 6.30 6.79 -18.89
CA GLU A 233 6.28 6.51 -17.45
C GLU A 233 6.92 7.65 -16.64
N TYR A 234 6.32 7.96 -15.49
CA TYR A 234 6.87 8.88 -14.50
C TYR A 234 6.51 8.42 -13.08
N ARG A 235 7.36 8.75 -12.11
CA ARG A 235 7.08 8.47 -10.69
C ARG A 235 5.91 9.33 -10.22
N GLU A 236 4.87 8.74 -9.66
CA GLU A 236 3.72 9.52 -9.19
C GLU A 236 4.13 10.40 -8.01
N TYR A 237 3.71 11.67 -8.08
CA TYR A 237 4.04 12.74 -7.13
C TYR A 237 2.82 13.28 -6.40
N ARG A 238 1.62 12.97 -6.88
CA ARG A 238 0.33 13.28 -6.25
C ARG A 238 0.07 12.30 -5.09
N THR A 239 -0.93 12.64 -4.26
CA THR A 239 -1.44 11.74 -3.23
C THR A 239 -1.90 10.42 -3.85
N ARG A 240 -1.32 9.30 -3.42
CA ARG A 240 -1.58 7.97 -3.99
C ARG A 240 -2.65 7.16 -3.27
N TYR A 241 -2.76 7.33 -1.96
CA TYR A 241 -3.62 6.50 -1.12
C TYR A 241 -4.89 7.25 -0.74
N LEU A 242 -6.04 6.56 -0.74
CA LEU A 242 -7.26 7.04 -0.13
C LEU A 242 -7.08 7.00 1.39
N ALA A 243 -6.92 8.17 2.00
CA ALA A 243 -6.81 8.30 3.43
C ALA A 243 -8.18 8.21 4.08
N LEU A 244 -8.32 7.24 4.97
CA LEU A 244 -9.47 6.93 5.82
C LEU A 244 -9.01 6.88 7.28
N PRO A 245 -8.46 7.98 7.84
CA PRO A 245 -7.98 7.99 9.21
C PRO A 245 -9.16 7.88 10.17
N ILE A 246 -9.10 6.89 11.06
CA ILE A 246 -10.17 6.66 12.03
C ILE A 246 -9.87 7.43 13.29
N THR A 247 -10.52 8.58 13.47
CA THR A 247 -10.28 9.49 14.60
C THR A 247 -11.11 9.20 15.83
N ALA A 248 -12.20 8.41 15.73
CA ALA A 248 -13.04 8.14 16.89
C ALA A 248 -12.47 7.01 17.75
N THR A 249 -12.52 7.23 19.06
CA THR A 249 -12.08 6.28 20.10
C THR A 249 -13.16 5.24 20.44
N THR A 250 -14.36 5.33 19.85
CA THR A 250 -15.52 4.55 20.26
C THR A 250 -16.28 3.97 19.07
N GLY A 251 -16.03 2.69 18.79
CA GLY A 251 -16.69 1.90 17.75
C GLY A 251 -15.70 0.92 17.11
N ASN A 252 -16.18 -0.24 16.68
CA ASN A 252 -15.40 -1.09 15.77
C ASN A 252 -15.75 -0.62 14.36
N VAL A 253 -14.76 -0.24 13.57
CA VAL A 253 -14.96 0.09 12.15
C VAL A 253 -14.70 -1.17 11.34
N LEU A 254 -15.62 -1.46 10.41
CA LEU A 254 -15.55 -2.65 9.57
C LEU A 254 -15.28 -2.26 8.12
N HIS A 255 -14.14 -2.72 7.62
CA HIS A 255 -13.79 -2.64 6.22
C HIS A 255 -13.94 -4.01 5.55
N GLU A 256 -14.53 -4.03 4.36
CA GLU A 256 -14.74 -5.25 3.57
C GLU A 256 -14.27 -5.04 2.12
N ILE A 257 -13.47 -5.97 1.61
CA ILE A 257 -12.98 -5.95 0.23
C ILE A 257 -13.24 -7.30 -0.44
N GLY A 258 -13.95 -7.24 -1.56
CA GLY A 258 -14.47 -8.41 -2.27
C GLY A 258 -15.74 -8.96 -1.61
N GLU A 259 -16.22 -10.08 -2.15
CA GLU A 259 -17.41 -10.78 -1.68
C GLU A 259 -17.18 -12.29 -1.69
N VAL A 260 -17.83 -13.00 -0.77
CA VAL A 260 -17.81 -14.46 -0.73
C VAL A 260 -18.47 -15.03 -1.98
N SER A 261 -17.79 -15.93 -2.69
CA SER A 261 -18.28 -16.63 -3.89
C SER A 261 -18.45 -15.79 -5.17
N ALA A 262 -17.95 -14.56 -5.23
CA ALA A 262 -17.98 -13.73 -6.44
C ALA A 262 -16.61 -13.65 -7.13
N ALA A 263 -16.56 -13.17 -8.38
CA ALA A 263 -15.28 -12.91 -9.05
C ALA A 263 -14.46 -11.89 -8.26
N ALA A 264 -13.12 -12.02 -8.30
CA ALA A 264 -12.25 -11.01 -7.73
C ALA A 264 -12.47 -9.67 -8.45
N PRO A 265 -12.64 -8.56 -7.72
CA PRO A 265 -12.72 -7.28 -8.39
C PRO A 265 -11.34 -6.96 -9.01
N PRO A 266 -11.29 -6.45 -10.27
CA PRO A 266 -10.06 -6.37 -11.05
C PRO A 266 -9.19 -5.16 -10.67
N GLY A 267 -9.70 -4.23 -9.86
CA GLY A 267 -9.04 -2.99 -9.49
C GLY A 267 -7.77 -3.18 -8.67
N THR A 268 -7.01 -2.09 -8.54
CA THR A 268 -5.95 -1.96 -7.53
C THR A 268 -6.37 -0.90 -6.53
N TYR A 269 -6.14 -1.16 -5.24
CA TYR A 269 -6.64 -0.35 -4.14
C TYR A 269 -5.47 0.08 -3.25
N TYR A 270 -5.22 1.39 -3.20
CA TYR A 270 -4.25 2.02 -2.32
C TYR A 270 -5.02 2.71 -1.18
N ILE A 271 -5.02 2.11 0.00
CA ILE A 271 -5.77 2.57 1.17
C ILE A 271 -4.81 2.95 2.30
N ASP A 272 -5.00 4.13 2.88
CA ASP A 272 -4.29 4.60 4.06
C ASP A 272 -5.27 4.68 5.23
N LEU A 273 -5.06 3.87 6.27
CA LEU A 273 -5.92 3.82 7.45
C LEU A 273 -5.52 4.86 8.53
N GLY A 274 -4.58 5.75 8.20
CA GLY A 274 -4.18 6.90 8.99
C GLY A 274 -3.13 6.60 10.06
N THR A 275 -3.06 7.43 11.09
CA THR A 275 -2.13 7.27 12.22
C THR A 275 -2.92 7.35 13.52
N ASN A 276 -3.59 6.26 13.93
CA ASN A 276 -4.24 6.23 15.24
C ASN A 276 -3.98 4.92 15.96
N ASP A 277 -3.42 5.06 17.15
CA ASP A 277 -3.12 3.99 18.10
C ASP A 277 -4.36 3.78 18.99
N GLY A 278 -5.24 2.83 18.64
CA GLY A 278 -6.27 2.36 19.58
C GLY A 278 -7.69 2.17 19.05
N ALA A 279 -7.94 2.32 17.75
CA ALA A 279 -9.23 1.96 17.17
C ALA A 279 -9.30 0.45 16.85
N ASN A 280 -10.40 -0.22 17.22
CA ASN A 280 -10.67 -1.63 16.94
C ASN A 280 -11.08 -1.82 15.47
N GLN A 281 -10.16 -1.58 14.54
CA GLN A 281 -10.43 -1.74 13.12
C GLN A 281 -10.41 -3.21 12.74
N LEU A 282 -11.43 -3.63 11.99
CA LEU A 282 -11.56 -4.96 11.44
C LEU A 282 -11.52 -4.84 9.92
N LEU A 283 -10.61 -5.55 9.25
CA LEU A 283 -10.55 -5.60 7.80
C LEU A 283 -10.69 -7.05 7.32
N TYR A 284 -11.72 -7.27 6.49
CA TYR A 284 -11.96 -8.52 5.79
C TYR A 284 -11.66 -8.37 4.31
N VAL A 285 -10.64 -9.09 3.85
CA VAL A 285 -10.32 -9.25 2.42
C VAL A 285 -10.83 -10.62 2.00
N TRP A 286 -12.06 -10.64 1.49
CA TRP A 286 -12.71 -11.86 1.01
C TRP A 286 -12.01 -12.39 -0.24
N ARG A 287 -11.79 -11.51 -1.21
CA ARG A 287 -11.13 -11.84 -2.48
C ARG A 287 -10.67 -10.57 -3.19
N THR A 288 -9.42 -10.55 -3.63
CA THR A 288 -8.89 -9.54 -4.58
C THR A 288 -8.22 -10.24 -5.76
N ARG A 289 -7.82 -9.49 -6.79
CA ARG A 289 -7.09 -10.11 -7.91
C ARG A 289 -5.79 -10.79 -7.40
N PRO A 290 -5.34 -11.87 -8.04
CA PRO A 290 -4.03 -12.44 -7.75
C PRO A 290 -2.90 -11.43 -7.98
N ARG A 291 -1.76 -11.66 -7.32
CA ARG A 291 -0.55 -10.87 -7.55
C ARG A 291 -0.10 -11.04 -8.99
N SER A 292 0.27 -9.95 -9.64
CA SER A 292 0.85 -9.93 -10.99
C SER A 292 2.24 -9.30 -10.95
N PRO A 293 3.20 -9.75 -11.77
CA PRO A 293 4.49 -9.09 -11.91
C PRO A 293 4.38 -7.63 -12.38
N ALA A 294 3.37 -7.31 -13.21
CA ALA A 294 3.21 -5.99 -13.79
C ALA A 294 2.61 -4.97 -12.81
N THR A 295 1.69 -5.42 -11.95
CA THR A 295 0.88 -4.53 -11.10
C THR A 295 1.02 -4.80 -9.61
N GLY A 296 1.81 -5.79 -9.22
CA GLY A 296 1.99 -6.17 -7.82
C GLY A 296 0.72 -6.75 -7.18
N CYS A 297 0.58 -6.53 -5.87
CA CYS A 297 -0.60 -6.89 -5.11
C CYS A 297 -1.82 -6.05 -5.53
N ALA A 298 -3.01 -6.54 -5.24
CA ALA A 298 -4.26 -5.85 -5.55
C ALA A 298 -4.59 -4.78 -4.52
N LEU A 299 -4.33 -5.08 -3.24
CA LEU A 299 -4.55 -4.19 -2.13
C LEU A 299 -3.20 -3.78 -1.55
N HIS A 300 -2.97 -2.49 -1.44
CA HIS A 300 -1.85 -1.88 -0.74
C HIS A 300 -2.40 -1.12 0.46
N LEU A 301 -1.98 -1.52 1.66
CA LEU A 301 -2.34 -0.89 2.91
C LEU A 301 -1.13 -0.17 3.50
N ILE A 302 -1.37 1.05 3.97
CA ILE A 302 -0.46 1.82 4.81
C ILE A 302 -1.23 2.39 6.01
N GLY A 303 -0.50 2.75 7.06
CA GLY A 303 -1.11 3.36 8.24
C GLY A 303 -2.05 2.43 9.02
N GLY A 304 -2.58 2.97 10.11
CA GLY A 304 -3.66 2.42 10.92
C GLY A 304 -3.22 1.43 11.99
N TYR A 305 -4.22 0.99 12.76
CA TYR A 305 -4.14 -0.11 13.70
C TYR A 305 -5.29 -1.07 13.41
N LEU A 306 -4.98 -2.27 12.94
CA LEU A 306 -5.94 -3.34 12.68
C LEU A 306 -5.92 -4.31 13.87
N ASP A 307 -7.03 -4.38 14.60
CA ASP A 307 -7.17 -5.40 15.64
C ASP A 307 -7.25 -6.80 14.99
N GLU A 308 -7.96 -6.89 13.87
CA GLU A 308 -8.04 -8.09 13.07
C GLU A 308 -7.98 -7.80 11.57
N LEU A 309 -7.07 -8.47 10.89
CA LEU A 309 -6.94 -8.50 9.44
C LEU A 309 -7.13 -9.93 8.94
N ASN A 310 -8.25 -10.20 8.27
CA ASN A 310 -8.55 -11.50 7.69
C ASN A 310 -8.42 -11.44 6.17
N ILE A 311 -7.50 -12.22 5.60
CA ILE A 311 -7.25 -12.28 4.16
C ILE A 311 -7.56 -13.70 3.69
N LEU A 312 -8.72 -13.91 3.09
CA LEU A 312 -9.14 -15.25 2.65
C LEU A 312 -8.53 -15.62 1.31
N GLU A 313 -8.57 -14.72 0.32
CA GLU A 313 -8.03 -14.93 -1.02
C GLU A 313 -7.57 -13.61 -1.66
N GLY A 314 -6.74 -13.73 -2.71
CA GLY A 314 -6.24 -12.59 -3.49
C GLY A 314 -4.83 -12.17 -3.10
N SER A 315 -4.49 -10.91 -3.31
CA SER A 315 -3.16 -10.38 -2.99
C SER A 315 -3.19 -9.08 -2.21
N VAL A 316 -2.41 -9.02 -1.13
CA VAL A 316 -2.35 -7.90 -0.19
C VAL A 316 -0.89 -7.56 0.13
N ASP A 317 -0.59 -6.28 0.18
CA ASP A 317 0.69 -5.67 0.55
C ASP A 317 0.46 -4.77 1.77
N LEU A 318 1.19 -5.05 2.84
CA LEU A 318 1.17 -4.32 4.10
C LEU A 318 2.55 -3.67 4.28
N GLY A 319 2.65 -2.36 4.05
CA GLY A 319 3.85 -1.60 4.41
C GLY A 319 5.16 -2.06 3.76
N THR A 320 5.19 -2.28 2.43
CA THR A 320 6.47 -2.52 1.71
C THR A 320 7.22 -1.23 1.37
N ASP A 321 6.54 -0.10 1.21
CA ASP A 321 7.17 1.19 0.90
C ASP A 321 7.72 1.84 2.17
N MET A 322 9.05 1.83 2.30
CA MET A 322 9.77 2.35 3.47
C MET A 322 9.56 3.85 3.73
N THR A 323 9.03 4.58 2.76
CA THR A 323 8.79 6.03 2.87
C THR A 323 7.41 6.37 3.43
N LEU A 324 6.54 5.36 3.61
CA LEU A 324 5.15 5.53 4.02
C LEU A 324 4.92 5.17 5.49
N SER A 325 3.71 5.48 5.95
CA SER A 325 3.22 5.19 7.30
C SER A 325 3.20 3.68 7.59
N THR A 326 3.56 3.33 8.83
CA THR A 326 3.52 1.96 9.34
C THR A 326 2.09 1.44 9.45
N VAL A 327 1.84 0.22 8.98
CA VAL A 327 0.63 -0.55 9.26
C VAL A 327 0.82 -1.31 10.55
N ASN A 328 -0.05 -1.11 11.53
CA ASN A 328 -0.03 -1.88 12.76
C ASN A 328 -1.10 -2.96 12.73
N VAL A 329 -0.76 -4.20 13.07
CA VAL A 329 -1.67 -5.36 13.07
C VAL A 329 -1.54 -6.13 14.38
N ASN A 330 -2.66 -6.41 15.04
CA ASN A 330 -2.67 -7.31 16.20
C ASN A 330 -2.84 -8.77 15.76
N THR A 331 -3.91 -9.08 15.05
CA THR A 331 -4.15 -10.43 14.52
C THR A 331 -4.19 -10.43 13.00
N LEU A 332 -3.26 -11.15 12.36
CA LEU A 332 -3.27 -11.42 10.92
C LEU A 332 -3.70 -12.86 10.67
N ARG A 333 -4.83 -13.06 9.99
CA ARG A 333 -5.29 -14.38 9.52
C ARG A 333 -5.19 -14.48 8.01
N VAL A 334 -4.52 -15.51 7.52
CA VAL A 334 -4.27 -15.70 6.08
C VAL A 334 -4.78 -17.05 5.59
N GLY A 335 -5.61 -16.97 4.56
CA GLY A 335 -6.10 -18.09 3.78
C GLY A 335 -7.16 -18.95 4.49
N GLY A 336 -7.64 -19.93 3.73
CA GLY A 336 -8.26 -21.16 4.19
C GLY A 336 -7.61 -22.35 3.48
N THR A 337 -8.06 -23.57 3.76
CA THR A 337 -7.53 -24.76 3.08
C THR A 337 -7.64 -24.62 1.56
N GLY A 338 -6.51 -24.71 0.85
CA GLY A 338 -6.44 -24.56 -0.61
C GLY A 338 -6.48 -23.12 -1.13
N SER A 339 -6.45 -22.11 -0.25
CA SER A 339 -6.45 -20.69 -0.63
C SER A 339 -5.23 -20.31 -1.46
N THR A 340 -5.46 -19.39 -2.40
CA THR A 340 -4.42 -18.72 -3.21
C THR A 340 -4.06 -17.33 -2.68
N ALA A 341 -4.34 -17.04 -1.40
CA ALA A 341 -3.95 -15.79 -0.77
C ALA A 341 -2.44 -15.56 -0.91
N PHE A 342 -2.05 -14.34 -1.26
CA PHE A 342 -0.66 -13.90 -1.35
C PHE A 342 -0.50 -12.63 -0.52
N VAL A 343 0.20 -12.73 0.60
CA VAL A 343 0.37 -11.62 1.55
C VAL A 343 1.83 -11.23 1.61
N VAL A 344 2.10 -9.93 1.52
CA VAL A 344 3.41 -9.35 1.83
C VAL A 344 3.27 -8.45 3.05
N ALA A 345 3.74 -8.92 4.21
CA ALA A 345 3.89 -8.09 5.39
C ALA A 345 5.32 -7.53 5.38
N GLY A 346 5.50 -6.32 4.84
CA GLY A 346 6.81 -5.68 4.67
C GLY A 346 7.37 -5.10 5.96
N PHE A 347 8.52 -4.41 5.86
CA PHE A 347 9.23 -3.81 7.00
C PHE A 347 8.49 -2.63 7.67
N LYS A 348 7.46 -2.08 7.03
CA LYS A 348 6.53 -1.11 7.64
C LYS A 348 5.24 -1.76 8.12
N CYS A 349 5.22 -3.08 8.30
CA CYS A 349 4.16 -3.80 9.00
C CYS A 349 4.63 -4.16 10.41
N ASN A 350 3.96 -3.61 11.42
CA ASN A 350 4.29 -3.85 12.82
C ASN A 350 3.22 -4.73 13.46
N PHE A 351 3.67 -5.76 14.17
CA PHE A 351 2.79 -6.59 14.96
C PHE A 351 2.72 -6.03 16.38
N VAL A 352 1.55 -5.53 16.77
CA VAL A 352 1.33 -4.78 18.01
C VAL A 352 0.17 -5.36 18.81
N GLY A 353 0.01 -4.94 20.07
CA GLY A 353 -1.03 -5.46 20.97
C GLY A 353 -0.44 -6.39 22.04
N SER A 354 -1.31 -6.95 22.88
CA SER A 354 -0.87 -7.84 23.98
C SER A 354 -0.48 -9.23 23.50
N THR A 355 -1.06 -9.70 22.40
CA THR A 355 -0.77 -11.02 21.82
C THR A 355 -0.76 -10.97 20.28
N PRO A 356 0.18 -10.21 19.66
CA PRO A 356 0.28 -10.14 18.21
C PRO A 356 0.44 -11.53 17.62
N THR A 357 -0.49 -11.91 16.74
CA THR A 357 -0.64 -13.29 16.26
C THR A 357 -0.75 -13.33 14.74
N LEU A 358 0.06 -14.18 14.12
CA LEU A 358 -0.12 -14.63 12.73
C LEU A 358 -0.73 -16.03 12.74
N GLU A 359 -1.88 -16.19 12.09
CA GLU A 359 -2.50 -17.49 11.82
C GLU A 359 -2.61 -17.72 10.32
N GLN A 360 -2.04 -18.81 9.82
CA GLN A 360 -2.10 -19.13 8.39
C GLN A 360 -2.72 -20.50 8.16
N TRP A 361 -3.78 -20.55 7.37
CA TRP A 361 -4.50 -21.78 7.00
C TRP A 361 -4.28 -22.20 5.55
N GLY A 362 -3.68 -21.33 4.73
CA GLY A 362 -3.35 -21.57 3.34
C GLY A 362 -2.60 -20.40 2.71
N GLY A 363 -2.44 -20.40 1.38
CA GLY A 363 -1.77 -19.33 0.66
C GLY A 363 -0.26 -19.24 0.90
N THR A 364 0.30 -18.08 0.56
CA THR A 364 1.71 -17.73 0.72
C THR A 364 1.83 -16.39 1.42
N THR A 365 2.59 -16.33 2.51
CA THR A 365 2.93 -15.09 3.22
C THR A 365 4.43 -14.83 3.16
N HIS A 366 4.81 -13.64 2.72
CA HIS A 366 6.15 -13.07 2.87
C HIS A 366 6.15 -12.16 4.09
N PHE A 367 6.93 -12.52 5.11
CA PHE A 367 6.87 -11.90 6.43
C PHE A 367 8.20 -11.21 6.76
N GLY A 368 8.29 -9.96 6.32
CA GLY A 368 9.34 -8.99 6.64
C GLY A 368 8.96 -8.03 7.77
N ALA A 369 7.81 -8.24 8.42
CA ALA A 369 7.34 -7.45 9.55
C ALA A 369 8.26 -7.56 10.79
N ASP A 370 8.03 -6.70 11.78
CA ASP A 370 8.72 -6.70 13.07
C ASP A 370 8.29 -7.91 13.97
N ASN A 371 8.64 -7.84 15.26
CA ASN A 371 8.38 -8.87 16.26
C ASN A 371 6.92 -9.32 16.32
N SER A 372 6.68 -10.62 16.47
CA SER A 372 5.36 -11.20 16.70
C SER A 372 5.38 -12.14 17.91
N ASN A 373 4.29 -12.26 18.67
CA ASN A 373 4.28 -13.13 19.85
C ASN A 373 4.01 -14.59 19.48
N THR A 374 3.08 -14.83 18.56
CA THR A 374 2.65 -16.17 18.20
C THR A 374 2.52 -16.29 16.69
N ILE A 375 3.08 -17.36 16.12
CA ILE A 375 2.91 -17.73 14.71
C ILE A 375 2.36 -19.17 14.66
N MET A 376 1.18 -19.35 14.07
CA MET A 376 0.53 -20.65 13.89
C MET A 376 0.27 -20.94 12.42
N ILE A 377 0.85 -22.00 11.89
CA ILE A 377 0.76 -22.39 10.49
C ILE A 377 0.04 -23.72 10.37
N TYR A 378 -1.24 -23.66 9.99
CA TYR A 378 -2.11 -24.79 9.68
C TYR A 378 -2.06 -25.21 8.22
N GLY A 379 -1.51 -24.37 7.33
CA GLY A 379 -1.39 -24.67 5.91
C GLY A 379 -0.64 -23.59 5.13
N GLY A 380 -0.33 -23.88 3.86
CA GLY A 380 0.35 -22.94 2.97
C GLY A 380 1.83 -22.77 3.27
N THR A 381 2.41 -21.68 2.76
CA THR A 381 3.84 -21.35 2.92
C THR A 381 4.04 -20.02 3.62
N LEU A 382 4.84 -19.97 4.67
CA LEU A 382 5.34 -18.75 5.30
C LEU A 382 6.83 -18.57 4.97
N ASN A 383 7.21 -17.40 4.47
CA ASN A 383 8.60 -17.00 4.29
C ASN A 383 8.97 -15.97 5.36
N LEU A 384 9.80 -16.35 6.34
CA LEU A 384 10.29 -15.44 7.38
C LEU A 384 11.54 -14.69 6.88
N GLU A 385 11.42 -13.39 6.64
CA GLU A 385 12.39 -12.61 5.86
C GLU A 385 13.15 -11.55 6.67
N ASN A 386 12.62 -11.10 7.82
CA ASN A 386 13.27 -10.06 8.63
C ASN A 386 14.38 -10.64 9.55
N PRO A 387 15.66 -10.26 9.37
CA PRO A 387 16.76 -10.75 10.19
C PRO A 387 16.77 -10.23 11.62
N ASP A 388 16.19 -9.05 11.83
CA ASP A 388 16.28 -8.33 13.10
C ASP A 388 15.05 -8.60 13.99
N ALA A 389 14.03 -9.29 13.44
CA ALA A 389 12.83 -9.66 14.17
C ALA A 389 13.08 -10.81 15.17
N THR A 390 12.50 -10.65 16.35
CA THR A 390 12.36 -11.70 17.37
C THR A 390 10.90 -12.10 17.45
N HIS A 391 10.63 -13.33 17.01
CA HIS A 391 9.32 -13.94 17.11
C HIS A 391 9.23 -14.77 18.40
N GLY A 392 8.05 -14.87 18.99
CA GLY A 392 7.79 -15.78 20.10
C GLY A 392 7.65 -17.22 19.61
N ALA A 393 6.52 -17.86 19.92
CA ALA A 393 6.32 -19.27 19.62
C ALA A 393 5.91 -19.48 18.15
N LEU A 394 6.68 -20.29 17.43
CA LEU A 394 6.34 -20.78 16.09
C LEU A 394 5.76 -22.20 16.18
N THR A 395 4.54 -22.39 15.69
CA THR A 395 3.87 -23.70 15.66
C THR A 395 3.47 -24.05 14.23
N ILE A 396 3.90 -25.21 13.74
CA ILE A 396 3.66 -25.68 12.38
C ILE A 396 2.89 -27.00 12.44
N HIS A 397 1.68 -27.01 11.89
CA HIS A 397 0.79 -28.16 11.78
C HIS A 397 0.87 -28.81 10.39
N GLU A 398 0.12 -29.89 10.21
CA GLU A 398 0.02 -30.64 8.96
C GLU A 398 -0.29 -29.74 7.75
N GLY A 399 0.51 -29.84 6.69
CA GLY A 399 0.33 -29.05 5.47
C GLY A 399 0.93 -27.63 5.53
N GLY A 400 1.40 -27.20 6.71
CA GLY A 400 2.13 -25.95 6.88
C GLY A 400 3.61 -26.07 6.51
N THR A 401 4.12 -25.08 5.79
CA THR A 401 5.56 -24.94 5.51
C THR A 401 6.06 -23.57 5.96
N VAL A 402 7.17 -23.55 6.69
CA VAL A 402 7.90 -22.32 7.02
C VAL A 402 9.28 -22.40 6.37
N ASN A 403 9.53 -21.49 5.43
CA ASN A 403 10.86 -21.23 4.90
C ASN A 403 11.47 -20.08 5.69
N ARG A 404 12.60 -20.34 6.34
CA ARG A 404 13.26 -19.36 7.18
C ARG A 404 14.46 -18.77 6.47
N TYR A 405 14.44 -17.46 6.26
CA TYR A 405 15.59 -16.70 5.78
C TYR A 405 16.36 -16.08 6.95
N ALA A 406 15.66 -15.59 7.98
CA ALA A 406 16.26 -14.80 9.04
C ALA A 406 15.43 -14.81 10.37
N GLY A 407 15.83 -14.04 11.40
CA GLY A 407 15.10 -13.83 12.67
C GLY A 407 15.35 -14.85 13.78
N ALA A 408 14.98 -14.50 15.02
CA ALA A 408 15.04 -15.33 16.24
C ALA A 408 13.64 -15.85 16.64
N MET A 409 13.57 -17.01 17.29
CA MET A 409 12.33 -17.62 17.77
C MET A 409 12.47 -18.08 19.23
N SER A 410 11.45 -17.85 20.06
CA SER A 410 11.49 -18.36 21.44
C SER A 410 11.34 -19.88 21.50
N ALA A 411 10.49 -20.44 20.63
CA ALA A 411 10.33 -21.88 20.44
C ALA A 411 9.84 -22.21 19.03
N ILE A 412 10.24 -23.38 18.53
CA ILE A 412 9.75 -23.96 17.27
C ILE A 412 9.07 -25.28 17.62
N THR A 413 7.82 -25.46 17.24
CA THR A 413 7.09 -26.72 17.39
C THR A 413 6.60 -27.19 16.03
N VAL A 414 7.03 -28.36 15.60
CA VAL A 414 6.66 -28.96 14.30
C VAL A 414 5.89 -30.25 14.55
N TYR A 415 4.59 -30.21 14.26
CA TYR A 415 3.71 -31.37 14.35
C TYR A 415 3.82 -32.26 13.11
N THR A 416 3.15 -33.42 13.15
CA THR A 416 3.05 -34.35 12.03
C THR A 416 2.66 -33.67 10.73
N GLY A 417 3.43 -33.89 9.66
CA GLY A 417 3.19 -33.31 8.34
C GLY A 417 3.54 -31.83 8.21
N GLY A 418 3.98 -31.16 9.28
CA GLY A 418 4.51 -29.80 9.23
C GLY A 418 5.98 -29.77 8.78
N LYS A 419 6.39 -28.66 8.17
CA LYS A 419 7.75 -28.48 7.65
C LYS A 419 8.37 -27.15 8.09
N PHE A 420 9.53 -27.22 8.72
CA PHE A 420 10.44 -26.09 8.92
C PHE A 420 11.69 -26.26 8.04
N ASP A 421 12.04 -25.24 7.26
CA ASP A 421 13.14 -25.28 6.31
C ASP A 421 14.01 -24.01 6.38
N ALA A 422 15.18 -24.14 6.99
CA ALA A 422 16.21 -23.10 7.03
C ALA A 422 17.20 -23.18 5.86
N THR A 423 17.00 -24.08 4.89
CA THR A 423 17.91 -24.21 3.72
C THR A 423 18.04 -22.91 2.91
N PRO A 424 16.97 -22.12 2.69
CA PRO A 424 17.06 -20.85 1.95
C PRO A 424 17.87 -19.77 2.68
N GLY A 425 17.90 -19.80 4.02
CA GLY A 425 18.58 -18.79 4.83
C GLY A 425 20.10 -18.81 4.68
N ILE A 426 20.70 -17.64 4.92
CA ILE A 426 22.16 -17.44 4.95
C ILE A 426 22.66 -16.90 6.29
N THR A 427 21.75 -16.44 7.15
CA THR A 427 22.06 -15.88 8.48
C THR A 427 21.80 -16.91 9.57
N THR A 428 22.44 -16.76 10.73
CA THR A 428 22.15 -17.60 11.90
C THR A 428 20.77 -17.25 12.50
N PHE A 429 20.12 -18.19 13.19
CA PHE A 429 18.98 -17.92 14.09
C PHE A 429 19.28 -18.44 15.49
N THR A 430 18.51 -17.97 16.45
CA THR A 430 18.32 -18.65 17.72
C THR A 430 16.93 -19.25 17.81
N ALA A 431 16.84 -20.44 18.40
CA ALA A 431 15.59 -21.07 18.80
C ALA A 431 15.73 -21.54 20.26
N GLY A 432 14.91 -21.03 21.17
CA GLY A 432 15.00 -21.38 22.59
C GLY A 432 14.74 -22.87 22.85
N ALA A 433 13.75 -23.44 22.17
CA ALA A 433 13.46 -24.88 22.13
C ALA A 433 12.99 -25.30 20.73
N VAL A 434 13.26 -26.54 20.33
CA VAL A 434 12.73 -27.13 19.08
C VAL A 434 12.07 -28.47 19.39
N ASN A 435 10.75 -28.51 19.30
CA ASN A 435 9.92 -29.67 19.57
C ASN A 435 9.47 -30.31 18.26
N LEU A 436 9.85 -31.56 18.02
CA LEU A 436 9.54 -32.30 16.80
C LEU A 436 8.66 -33.51 17.14
N TYR A 437 7.53 -33.64 16.46
CA TYR A 437 6.63 -34.78 16.58
C TYR A 437 6.80 -35.74 15.40
N ARG A 438 6.26 -36.96 15.53
CA ARG A 438 6.25 -37.98 14.48
C ARG A 438 5.83 -37.40 13.11
N GLY A 439 6.61 -37.63 12.07
CA GLY A 439 6.33 -37.17 10.71
C GLY A 439 6.59 -35.68 10.45
N ALA A 440 7.18 -34.95 11.40
CA ALA A 440 7.66 -33.59 11.17
C ALA A 440 8.83 -33.57 10.17
N THR A 441 8.99 -32.47 9.45
CA THR A 441 10.17 -32.19 8.62
C THR A 441 10.93 -30.99 9.18
N PHE A 442 12.21 -31.18 9.47
CA PHE A 442 13.08 -30.12 9.98
C PHE A 442 14.41 -30.11 9.22
N HIS A 443 14.67 -29.04 8.47
CA HIS A 443 15.88 -28.87 7.69
C HIS A 443 16.70 -27.66 8.16
N ASP A 444 17.92 -27.91 8.62
CA ASP A 444 18.98 -26.91 8.82
C ASP A 444 20.32 -27.53 8.39
N PRO A 445 20.59 -27.72 7.09
CA PRO A 445 21.80 -28.40 6.63
C PRO A 445 23.08 -27.58 6.88
N ARG A 446 22.96 -26.28 7.11
CA ARG A 446 24.07 -25.32 7.22
C ARG A 446 24.45 -24.99 8.67
N ALA A 447 23.78 -25.60 9.64
CA ALA A 447 23.97 -25.30 11.07
C ALA A 447 23.67 -23.84 11.43
N LEU A 448 22.74 -23.20 10.73
CA LEU A 448 22.37 -21.80 10.98
C LEU A 448 21.69 -21.63 12.34
N GLY A 449 21.07 -22.69 12.87
CA GLY A 449 20.41 -22.66 14.16
C GLY A 449 21.38 -22.75 15.34
N GLY A 450 21.34 -21.72 16.17
CA GLY A 450 21.68 -21.73 17.59
C GLY A 450 20.49 -22.23 18.39
N TYR A 451 20.39 -23.55 18.51
CA TYR A 451 19.42 -24.21 19.37
C TYR A 451 19.89 -23.97 20.81
N GLY A 452 19.06 -23.34 21.64
CA GLY A 452 19.40 -23.00 23.02
C GLY A 452 19.78 -24.21 23.87
N THR A 453 19.86 -24.03 25.18
CA THR A 453 20.24 -25.10 26.12
C THR A 453 19.36 -26.36 26.02
N ASN A 454 18.15 -26.24 25.46
CA ASN A 454 17.18 -27.32 25.35
C ASN A 454 17.38 -28.20 24.10
N GLY A 455 18.19 -27.78 23.12
CA GLY A 455 18.49 -28.62 21.95
C GLY A 455 17.29 -28.94 21.04
N LEU A 456 17.30 -30.15 20.46
CA LEU A 456 16.21 -30.71 19.66
C LEU A 456 15.50 -31.80 20.46
N ASP A 457 14.20 -31.62 20.70
CA ASP A 457 13.38 -32.55 21.47
C ASP A 457 12.42 -33.34 20.57
N PHE A 458 12.49 -34.67 20.68
CA PHE A 458 11.61 -35.59 19.97
C PHE A 458 10.42 -35.94 20.89
N ILE A 459 9.30 -35.27 20.68
CA ILE A 459 8.15 -35.40 21.58
C ILE A 459 7.30 -36.57 21.12
N ALA A 460 7.26 -37.63 21.95
CA ALA A 460 6.50 -38.85 21.72
C ALA A 460 6.80 -39.53 20.36
N CYS A 461 8.04 -39.42 19.88
CA CYS A 461 8.52 -40.06 18.66
C CYS A 461 10.01 -40.38 18.76
N GLU A 462 10.49 -41.26 17.88
CA GLU A 462 11.92 -41.52 17.72
C GLU A 462 12.53 -40.62 16.64
N PRO A 463 13.85 -40.33 16.68
CA PRO A 463 14.50 -39.52 15.65
C PRO A 463 14.31 -40.04 14.22
N GLY A 464 14.21 -41.36 14.03
CA GLY A 464 13.97 -41.98 12.72
C GLY A 464 12.55 -41.75 12.17
N GLU A 465 11.63 -41.26 12.99
CA GLU A 465 10.26 -40.93 12.59
C GLU A 465 10.11 -39.45 12.15
N VAL A 466 11.19 -38.68 12.19
CA VAL A 466 11.25 -37.28 11.76
C VAL A 466 12.15 -37.17 10.54
N ASN A 467 11.73 -36.38 9.55
CA ASN A 467 12.58 -36.09 8.39
C ASN A 467 13.56 -34.96 8.74
N LEU A 468 14.76 -35.35 9.15
CA LEU A 468 15.83 -34.44 9.56
C LEU A 468 16.86 -34.24 8.46
N LYS A 469 17.23 -32.98 8.23
CA LYS A 469 18.41 -32.62 7.42
C LYS A 469 19.29 -31.66 8.19
N LEU A 470 20.29 -32.21 8.89
CA LEU A 470 21.19 -31.48 9.79
C LEU A 470 22.63 -31.45 9.21
N PRO A 471 23.50 -30.53 9.68
CA PRO A 471 24.92 -30.53 9.30
C PRO A 471 25.60 -31.83 9.73
N LYS A 472 26.63 -32.25 8.99
CA LYS A 472 27.50 -33.35 9.40
C LYS A 472 28.36 -32.92 10.60
N ASN A 473 28.76 -33.88 11.44
CA ASN A 473 29.69 -33.69 12.56
C ASN A 473 29.21 -32.72 13.66
N LYS A 474 27.90 -32.58 13.88
CA LYS A 474 27.33 -31.81 15.00
C LYS A 474 26.84 -32.76 16.10
N THR A 475 27.25 -32.50 17.33
CA THR A 475 26.76 -33.23 18.52
C THR A 475 25.49 -32.56 19.01
N TRP A 476 24.49 -33.37 19.35
CA TRP A 476 23.21 -32.90 19.87
C TRP A 476 23.00 -33.50 21.25
N THR A 477 22.68 -32.65 22.20
CA THR A 477 22.35 -33.07 23.57
C THR A 477 20.83 -33.04 23.69
N PRO A 478 20.18 -34.16 24.04
CA PRO A 478 18.77 -34.16 24.42
C PRO A 478 18.54 -33.23 25.61
N SER A 479 17.39 -32.56 25.69
CA SER A 479 17.03 -31.86 26.92
C SER A 479 16.96 -32.84 28.11
N SER A 480 17.29 -32.36 29.31
CA SER A 480 17.05 -33.11 30.53
C SER A 480 15.54 -33.16 30.78
N LEU A 481 14.96 -34.37 30.74
CA LEU A 481 13.56 -34.64 31.08
C LEU A 481 13.17 -34.12 32.47
#